data_AF-A0A924JA37-F1
#
_entry.id   AF-A0A924JA37-F1
#
_cell.length_a   1.000
_cell.length_b   1.000
_cell.length_c   1.000
_cell.angle_alpha   90.00
_cell.angle_beta   90.00
_cell.angle_gamma   90.00
#
_symmetry.space_group_name_H-M   'P 1'
#
loop_
_entity.id
_entity.type
_entity.pdbx_description
1 polymer ?
#
loop_
_entity_poly.entity_id
_entity_poly.type
_entity_poly.pdbx_seq_one_letter_code
_entity_poly.pdbx_strand_id
1 'polypeptide(L)' 'MVTIRNKFIVLAAGFWLTGLVLVLLGAYGKSAAWSVTGTLLSIGVASQAIGFGFFGYVLMQAAFTKKEK' A
#
# COMPACT_ATOMS: atom_id res chain seq x y z
N MET A 1 14.65 17.77 -1.36
CA MET A 1 15.41 16.86 -0.46
C MET A 1 14.43 15.89 0.18
N VAL A 2 14.44 14.60 -0.18
CA VAL A 2 13.49 13.62 0.38
C VAL A 2 14.05 13.09 1.69
N THR A 3 13.48 13.49 2.82
CA THR A 3 13.81 12.92 4.13
C THR A 3 13.45 11.44 4.19
N ILE A 4 14.07 10.67 5.08
CA ILE A 4 13.77 9.23 5.26
C ILE A 4 12.26 9.01 5.47
N ARG A 5 11.61 9.86 6.27
CA ARG A 5 10.16 9.84 6.50
C ARG A 5 9.36 10.05 5.21
N ASN A 6 9.76 10.98 4.36
CA ASN A 6 9.10 11.23 3.07
C ASN A 6 9.24 10.04 2.11
N LYS A 7 10.36 9.30 2.14
CA LYS A 7 10.54 8.10 1.29
C LYS A 7 9.51 7.02 1.61
N PHE A 8 9.29 6.73 2.89
CA PHE A 8 8.34 5.69 3.30
C PHE A 8 6.88 6.09 3.12
N ILE A 9 6.54 7.38 3.24
CA ILE A 9 5.20 7.87 2.87
C ILE A 9 4.95 7.68 1.37
N VAL A 10 5.94 8.01 0.53
CA VAL A 10 5.85 7.83 -0.93
C VAL A 10 5.72 6.34 -1.29
N LEU A 11 6.49 5.47 -0.63
CA LEU A 11 6.34 4.01 -0.80
C LEU A 11 4.95 3.53 -0.39
N ALA A 12 4.44 3.95 0.78
CA ALA A 12 3.10 3.61 1.23
C ALA A 12 2.02 4.00 0.21
N ALA A 13 2.08 5.24 -0.29
CA ALA A 13 1.17 5.73 -1.31
C ALA A 13 1.29 4.95 -2.63
N GLY A 14 2.50 4.61 -3.06
CA GLY A 14 2.73 3.79 -4.26
C GLY A 14 2.11 2.40 -4.16
N PHE A 15 2.29 1.73 -3.02
CA PHE A 15 1.68 0.42 -2.74
C PHE A 15 0.15 0.52 -2.67
N TRP A 16 -0.41 1.53 -2.01
CA TRP A 16 -1.86 1.74 -1.97
C TRP A 16 -2.47 2.03 -3.34
N LEU A 17 -1.87 2.91 -4.15
CA LEU A 17 -2.41 3.21 -5.48
C LEU A 17 -2.33 1.98 -6.39
N THR A 18 -1.20 1.26 -6.37
CA THR A 18 -1.04 0.03 -7.13
C THR A 18 -2.04 -1.03 -6.69
N GLY A 19 -2.19 -1.23 -5.37
CA GLY A 19 -3.16 -2.17 -4.82
C GLY A 19 -4.59 -1.82 -5.19
N LEU A 20 -4.95 -0.53 -5.18
CA LEU A 20 -6.27 -0.05 -5.55
C LEU A 20 -6.59 -0.38 -7.01
N VAL A 21 -5.66 -0.11 -7.92
CA VAL A 21 -5.80 -0.44 -9.35
C VAL A 21 -5.99 -1.94 -9.54
N LEU A 22 -5.18 -2.77 -8.88
CA LEU A 22 -5.28 -4.22 -9.00
C LEU A 22 -6.59 -4.77 -8.43
N VAL A 23 -7.09 -4.23 -7.31
CA VAL A 23 -8.39 -4.61 -6.74
C VAL A 23 -9.52 -4.23 -7.69
N LEU A 24 -9.50 -3.02 -8.25
CA LEU A 24 -10.52 -2.57 -9.19
C LEU A 24 -10.51 -3.41 -10.48
N LEU A 25 -9.32 -3.71 -11.01
CA LEU A 25 -9.16 -4.60 -12.16
C LEU A 25 -9.62 -6.03 -11.86
N GLY A 26 -9.35 -6.54 -10.66
CA GLY A 26 -9.84 -7.84 -10.21
C GLY A 26 -11.37 -7.86 -10.07
N ALA A 27 -11.96 -6.79 -9.50
CA ALA A 27 -13.41 -6.65 -9.37
C ALA A 27 -14.09 -6.61 -10.74
N TYR A 28 -13.52 -5.88 -11.70
CA TYR A 28 -13.97 -5.88 -13.08
C TYR A 28 -13.75 -7.24 -13.77
N GLY A 29 -12.58 -7.86 -13.55
CA GLY A 29 -12.28 -9.19 -14.08
C GLY A 29 -13.29 -10.24 -13.63
N LYS A 30 -13.86 -10.11 -12.42
CA LYS A 30 -14.92 -10.98 -11.93
C LYS A 30 -16.19 -10.90 -12.79
N SER A 31 -16.61 -9.71 -13.21
CA SER A 31 -17.78 -9.55 -14.09
C SER A 31 -17.49 -9.95 -15.54
N ALA A 32 -16.24 -9.82 -15.98
CA ALA A 32 -15.77 -10.24 -17.30
C ALA A 32 -15.28 -11.69 -17.37
N ALA A 33 -15.42 -12.47 -16.29
CA ALA A 33 -14.96 -13.87 -16.17
C ALA A 33 -13.47 -14.09 -16.50
N TRP A 34 -12.60 -13.14 -16.16
CA TRP A 34 -11.15 -13.27 -16.35
C TRP A 34 -10.56 -14.33 -15.42
N SER A 35 -9.74 -15.23 -15.98
CA SER A 35 -9.07 -16.30 -15.23
C SER A 35 -8.11 -15.80 -14.14
N VAL A 36 -7.55 -14.59 -14.32
CA VAL A 36 -6.59 -13.96 -13.40
C VAL A 36 -7.24 -13.16 -12.26
N THR A 37 -8.57 -13.13 -12.17
CA THR A 37 -9.32 -12.35 -11.18
C THR A 37 -8.84 -12.59 -9.75
N GLY A 38 -8.69 -13.86 -9.35
CA GLY A 38 -8.24 -14.21 -7.99
C GLY A 38 -6.84 -13.65 -7.70
N THR A 39 -5.92 -13.81 -8.64
CA THR A 39 -4.55 -13.30 -8.53
C THR A 39 -4.51 -11.78 -8.41
N LEU A 40 -5.28 -11.04 -9.24
CA LEU A 40 -5.36 -9.59 -9.17
C LEU A 40 -5.86 -9.10 -7.81
N LEU A 41 -6.91 -9.73 -7.28
CA LEU A 41 -7.44 -9.41 -5.95
C LEU A 41 -6.43 -9.71 -4.84
N SER A 42 -5.79 -10.88 -4.86
CA SER A 42 -4.79 -11.26 -3.84
C SER A 42 -3.59 -10.33 -3.85
N ILE A 43 -3.01 -10.03 -5.02
CA ILE A 43 -1.87 -9.10 -5.13
C ILE A 43 -2.32 -7.69 -4.74
N GLY A 44 -3.52 -7.27 -5.15
CA GLY A 44 -4.08 -5.97 -4.79
C GLY A 44 -4.19 -5.78 -3.27
N VAL A 45 -4.77 -6.76 -2.57
CA VAL A 45 -4.90 -6.74 -1.10
C VAL A 45 -3.54 -6.84 -0.41
N ALA A 46 -2.64 -7.69 -0.89
CA ALA A 46 -1.28 -7.79 -0.34
C ALA A 46 -0.51 -6.46 -0.49
N SER A 47 -0.63 -5.81 -1.65
CA SER A 47 -0.05 -4.49 -1.91
C SER A 47 -0.62 -3.44 -0.96
N GLN A 48 -1.94 -3.45 -0.70
CA GLN A 48 -2.56 -2.57 0.29
C GLN A 48 -1.99 -2.80 1.69
N ALA A 49 -1.86 -4.06 2.12
CA ALA A 49 -1.30 -4.42 3.43
C ALA A 49 0.15 -3.95 3.59
N ILE A 50 0.98 -4.08 2.56
CA ILE A 50 2.35 -3.56 2.53
C ILE A 50 2.35 -2.03 2.68
N GLY A 51 1.46 -1.33 1.97
CA GLY A 51 1.28 0.11 2.11
C GLY A 51 0.93 0.54 3.53
N PHE A 52 0.01 -0.17 4.19
CA PHE A 52 -0.31 0.05 5.61
C PHE A 52 0.89 -0.20 6.53
N GLY A 53 1.72 -1.20 6.23
CA GLY A 53 2.96 -1.47 6.96
C GLY A 53 3.95 -0.30 6.91
N PHE A 54 4.19 0.27 5.72
CA PHE A 54 5.04 1.46 5.58
C PHE A 54 4.45 2.69 6.27
N PHE A 55 3.13 2.88 6.20
CA PHE A 55 2.46 3.96 6.89
C PHE A 55 2.58 3.83 8.41
N GLY A 56 2.35 2.63 8.95
CA GLY A 56 2.52 2.32 10.37
C GLY A 56 3.94 2.59 10.85
N TYR A 57 4.95 2.20 10.06
CA TYR A 57 6.36 2.51 10.36
C TYR A 57 6.63 4.03 10.47
N VAL A 58 6.07 4.82 9.56
CA VAL A 58 6.19 6.29 9.59
C VAL A 58 5.49 6.89 10.81
N LEU A 59 4.32 6.36 11.20
CA LEU A 59 3.60 6.79 12.40
C LEU A 59 4.42 6.50 13.66
N MET A 60 5.00 5.29 13.77
CA MET A 60 5.83 4.91 14.92
C MET A 60 7.05 5.82 15.03
N GLN A 61 7.79 6.05 13.94
CA GLN A 61 8.89 7.03 13.97
C GLN A 61 8.42 8.39 14.47
N ALA A 62 7.31 8.90 13.95
CA ALA A 62 6.80 10.22 14.35
C ALA A 62 6.39 10.30 15.82
N ALA A 63 5.80 9.23 16.35
CA ALA A 63 5.35 9.16 17.73
C ALA A 63 6.52 9.03 18.73
N PHE A 64 7.56 8.26 18.38
CA PHE A 64 8.68 7.97 19.27
C PHE A 64 9.86 8.93 19.17
N THR A 65 10.06 9.61 18.03
CA THR A 65 11.13 10.62 17.87
C THR A 65 10.94 11.87 18.76
N LYS A 66 9.77 12.06 19.39
CA LYS A 66 9.52 13.18 20.32
C LYS A 66 9.97 12.96 21.77
N LYS A 67 10.50 11.77 22.13
CA LYS A 67 10.87 11.46 23.53
C LYS A 67 12.33 11.75 23.91
N GLU A 68 13.17 12.20 22.99
CA GLU A 68 14.60 12.51 23.25
C GLU A 68 14.95 13.99 23.02
N LYS A 69 14.15 14.92 23.54
CA LYS A 69 14.57 16.32 23.70
C LYS A 69 14.24 16.84 25.08
#